data_AF-A0A9P7EP41-F1
#
_entry.id   AF-A0A9P7EP41-F1
#
_cell.length_a   1.000
_cell.length_b   1.000
_cell.length_c   1.000
_cell.angle_alpha   90.00
_cell.angle_beta   90.00
_cell.angle_gamma   90.00
#
_symmetry.space_group_name_H-M   'P 1'
#
loop_
_entity.id
_entity.type
_entity.pdbx_description
1 polymer ?
#
loop_
_entity_poly.entity_id
_entity_poly.type
_entity_poly.pdbx_seq_one_letter_code
_entity_poly.pdbx_strand_id
1 'polypeptide(L)'
;MLADYGWLQSNLKDGAETAHVLFKAGKGWDGYFTTDNIIAHANLVMDILEKHFPNDDHILIFDNMTTHMKHPDDAPTACDMTKNPSKTWGAVVTVKDTCGNVMHNTEGKLLKTKVCLTDTHLTNGSPQSFCFPEGHDKAGWFKGMVQIL
;
A
#
# COMPACT_ATOMS: atom_id res chain seq x y z
N MET A 1 -12.12 -35.22 -9.22
CA MET A 1 -10.92 -34.59 -9.77
C MET A 1 -11.07 -33.11 -9.53
N LEU A 2 -10.12 -32.45 -8.87
CA LEU A 2 -10.09 -30.99 -8.84
C LEU A 2 -9.77 -30.50 -10.25
N ALA A 3 -10.51 -29.51 -10.74
CA ALA A 3 -10.25 -28.95 -12.03
C ALA A 3 -8.95 -28.13 -12.00
N ASP A 4 -8.07 -28.41 -12.95
CA ASP A 4 -6.78 -27.74 -13.10
C ASP A 4 -6.90 -26.65 -14.17
N TYR A 5 -7.58 -25.55 -13.81
CA TYR A 5 -7.78 -24.42 -14.73
C TYR A 5 -6.54 -23.51 -14.85
N GLY A 6 -5.51 -23.72 -14.03
CA GLY A 6 -4.30 -22.89 -14.01
C GLY A 6 -4.62 -21.38 -13.86
N TRP A 7 -4.21 -20.59 -14.86
CA TRP A 7 -4.49 -19.14 -14.97
C TRP A 7 -5.79 -18.82 -15.72
N LEU A 8 -6.72 -19.78 -15.74
CA LEU A 8 -7.91 -19.82 -16.57
C LEU A 8 -7.58 -19.57 -18.05
N GLN A 9 -7.01 -20.61 -18.66
CA GLN A 9 -6.70 -20.65 -20.10
C GLN A 9 -7.69 -21.58 -20.80
N SER A 10 -8.11 -21.22 -22.01
CA SER A 10 -8.91 -22.13 -22.83
C SER A 10 -8.09 -23.37 -23.22
N ASN A 11 -8.75 -24.52 -23.34
CA ASN A 11 -8.12 -25.81 -23.67
C ASN A 11 -7.63 -25.91 -25.13
N LEU A 12 -7.47 -24.79 -25.84
CA LEU A 12 -7.13 -24.75 -27.27
C LEU A 12 -5.61 -24.62 -27.46
N LYS A 13 -5.01 -25.57 -28.20
CA LYS A 13 -3.55 -25.67 -28.36
C LYS A 13 -2.89 -24.51 -29.12
N ASP A 14 -3.63 -23.78 -29.98
CA ASP A 14 -3.07 -22.76 -30.90
C ASP A 14 -3.88 -21.44 -30.89
N GLY A 15 -4.26 -20.95 -29.71
CA GLY A 15 -5.01 -19.69 -29.57
C GLY A 15 -5.72 -19.56 -28.23
N ALA A 16 -5.01 -19.85 -27.14
CA ALA A 16 -5.59 -19.91 -25.82
C ALA A 16 -6.10 -18.51 -25.39
N GLU A 17 -7.41 -18.40 -25.20
CA GLU A 17 -8.03 -17.26 -24.51
C GLU A 17 -7.62 -17.38 -23.03
N THR A 18 -7.04 -16.31 -22.47
CA THR A 18 -6.52 -16.31 -21.11
C THR A 18 -7.12 -15.14 -20.34
N ALA A 19 -7.56 -15.40 -19.12
CA ALA A 19 -7.99 -14.35 -18.21
C ALA A 19 -6.82 -13.65 -17.51
N HIS A 20 -5.58 -14.16 -17.62
CA HIS A 20 -4.43 -13.56 -16.94
C HIS A 20 -4.08 -12.17 -17.49
N VAL A 21 -4.15 -11.15 -16.62
CA VAL A 21 -3.73 -9.77 -16.92
C VAL A 21 -2.46 -9.44 -16.14
N LEU A 22 -1.37 -9.14 -16.85
CA LEU A 22 -0.17 -8.56 -16.26
C LEU A 22 -0.35 -7.04 -16.17
N PHE A 23 -0.36 -6.49 -14.95
CA PHE A 23 -0.60 -5.08 -14.70
C PHE A 23 0.47 -4.48 -13.77
N LYS A 24 1.06 -3.36 -14.17
CA LYS A 24 2.04 -2.61 -13.38
C LYS A 24 1.39 -1.34 -12.85
N ALA A 25 1.06 -1.33 -11.56
CA ALA A 25 0.42 -0.19 -10.93
C ALA A 25 1.39 1.00 -10.73
N GLY A 26 0.90 2.22 -10.96
CA GLY A 26 1.55 3.47 -10.57
C GLY A 26 1.68 4.51 -11.67
N LYS A 27 2.05 5.73 -11.26
CA LYS A 27 2.33 6.85 -12.16
C LYS A 27 3.58 6.55 -13.00
N GLY A 28 3.45 6.55 -14.33
CA GLY A 28 4.52 6.16 -15.26
C GLY A 28 4.53 4.67 -15.65
N TRP A 29 3.53 3.92 -15.18
CA TRP A 29 3.26 2.53 -15.55
C TRP A 29 1.84 2.43 -16.16
N ASP A 30 1.09 1.35 -15.88
CA ASP A 30 -0.24 1.09 -16.45
C ASP A 30 -1.37 1.83 -15.71
N GLY A 31 -1.02 2.72 -14.77
CA GLY A 31 -1.98 3.49 -13.98
C GLY A 31 -2.48 2.74 -12.75
N TYR A 32 -3.77 2.79 -12.46
CA TYR A 32 -4.39 2.07 -11.35
C TYR A 32 -5.43 1.09 -11.90
N PHE A 33 -5.55 -0.09 -11.29
CA PHE A 33 -6.56 -1.07 -11.68
C PHE A 33 -7.92 -0.59 -11.17
N THR A 34 -8.75 -0.12 -12.09
CA THR A 34 -10.03 0.53 -11.77
C THR A 34 -11.17 -0.49 -11.65
N THR A 35 -12.32 -0.04 -11.15
CA THR A 35 -13.56 -0.83 -11.19
C THR A 35 -13.92 -1.28 -12.59
N ASP A 36 -13.72 -0.41 -13.60
CA ASP A 36 -13.99 -0.76 -14.99
C ASP A 36 -13.07 -1.88 -15.49
N ASN A 37 -11.80 -1.90 -15.04
CA ASN A 37 -10.90 -3.01 -15.34
C ASN A 37 -11.35 -4.31 -14.69
N ILE A 38 -11.86 -4.27 -13.46
CA ILE A 38 -12.40 -5.45 -12.76
C ILE A 38 -13.64 -5.98 -13.50
N ILE A 39 -14.56 -5.10 -13.91
CA ILE A 39 -15.77 -5.49 -14.66
C ILE A 39 -15.38 -6.12 -16.01
N ALA A 40 -14.48 -5.48 -16.76
CA ALA A 40 -14.02 -6.01 -18.04
C ALA A 40 -13.33 -7.38 -17.89
N HIS A 41 -12.51 -7.54 -16.85
CA HIS A 41 -11.86 -8.80 -16.53
C HIS A 41 -12.86 -9.89 -16.14
N ALA A 42 -13.86 -9.56 -15.31
CA ALA A 42 -14.92 -10.49 -14.91
C ALA A 42 -15.74 -10.98 -16.11
N ASN A 43 -16.09 -10.08 -17.05
CA ASN A 43 -16.80 -10.46 -18.27
C ASN A 43 -15.98 -11.42 -19.13
N LEU A 44 -14.69 -11.12 -19.36
CA LEU A 44 -13.79 -12.01 -20.10
C LEU A 44 -13.69 -13.40 -19.46
N VAL A 45 -13.61 -13.45 -18.13
CA VAL A 45 -13.59 -14.71 -17.38
C VAL A 45 -14.88 -15.50 -17.61
N MET A 46 -16.05 -14.85 -17.48
CA MET A 46 -17.34 -15.50 -17.70
C MET A 46 -17.46 -16.04 -19.12
N ASP A 47 -17.04 -15.28 -20.13
CA ASP A 47 -17.04 -15.72 -21.53
C ASP A 47 -16.19 -16.99 -21.75
N ILE A 48 -15.00 -17.05 -21.14
CA ILE A 48 -14.13 -18.24 -21.22
C ILE A 48 -14.77 -19.44 -20.52
N LEU A 49 -15.35 -19.24 -19.34
CA LEU A 49 -15.98 -20.30 -18.55
C LEU A 49 -17.20 -20.90 -19.25
N GLU A 50 -18.10 -20.06 -19.76
CA GLU A 50 -19.28 -20.52 -20.51
C GLU A 50 -18.89 -21.30 -21.78
N LYS A 51 -17.86 -20.85 -22.48
CA LYS A 51 -17.43 -21.44 -23.75
C LYS A 51 -16.65 -22.74 -23.58
N HIS A 52 -15.77 -22.81 -22.57
CA HIS A 52 -14.79 -23.90 -22.46
C HIS A 52 -15.07 -24.87 -21.30
N PHE A 53 -15.84 -24.45 -20.31
CA PHE A 53 -16.12 -25.22 -19.09
C PHE A 53 -17.62 -25.15 -18.69
N PRO A 54 -18.57 -25.41 -19.61
CA PRO A 54 -20.00 -25.17 -19.37
C PRO A 54 -20.65 -26.12 -18.36
N ASN A 55 -20.01 -27.25 -18.06
CA ASN A 55 -20.57 -28.29 -17.19
C ASN A 55 -20.09 -28.20 -15.74
N ASP A 56 -19.23 -27.23 -15.44
CA ASP A 56 -18.66 -27.04 -14.12
C ASP A 56 -19.36 -25.86 -13.42
N ASP A 57 -19.51 -25.95 -12.10
CA ASP A 57 -20.02 -24.84 -11.29
C ASP A 57 -18.87 -23.87 -10.96
N HIS A 58 -19.05 -22.59 -11.26
CA HIS A 58 -18.00 -21.57 -11.11
C HIS A 58 -18.33 -20.58 -10.00
N ILE A 59 -17.35 -20.31 -9.13
CA ILE A 59 -17.43 -19.26 -8.09
C ILE A 59 -16.31 -18.26 -8.32
N LEU A 60 -16.67 -17.00 -8.56
CA LEU A 60 -15.74 -15.88 -8.72
C LEU A 60 -15.59 -15.15 -7.38
N ILE A 61 -14.36 -15.06 -6.87
CA ILE A 61 -14.05 -14.39 -5.60
C ILE A 61 -13.18 -13.17 -5.90
N PHE A 62 -13.66 -12.00 -5.53
CA PHE A 62 -12.89 -10.75 -5.60
C PHE A 62 -12.47 -10.37 -4.18
N ASP A 63 -11.16 -10.38 -3.94
CA ASP A 63 -10.62 -9.92 -2.68
C ASP A 63 -10.54 -8.38 -2.68
N ASN A 64 -11.59 -7.74 -2.16
CA ASN A 64 -11.60 -6.30 -1.90
C ASN A 64 -11.11 -6.03 -0.47
N MET A 65 -9.92 -6.51 -0.13
CA MET A 65 -9.40 -6.33 1.22
C MET A 65 -9.15 -4.85 1.49
N THR A 66 -9.94 -4.25 2.38
CA THR A 66 -9.77 -2.85 2.84
C THR A 66 -8.48 -2.62 3.62
N THR A 67 -7.68 -3.67 3.84
CA THR A 67 -6.39 -3.66 4.53
C THR A 67 -5.30 -2.94 3.75
N HIS A 68 -5.53 -2.60 2.48
CA HIS A 68 -4.66 -1.70 1.71
C HIS A 68 -4.98 -0.21 1.93
N MET A 69 -5.59 0.16 3.06
CA MET A 69 -5.65 1.57 3.44
C MET A 69 -4.24 2.12 3.63
N LYS A 70 -4.00 3.29 3.04
CA LYS A 70 -2.78 4.06 3.30
C LYS A 70 -2.66 4.26 4.82
N HIS A 71 -1.54 3.85 5.39
CA HIS A 71 -1.23 4.14 6.80
C HIS A 71 -1.28 5.67 7.04
N PRO A 72 -1.59 6.12 8.28
CA PRO A 72 -1.41 7.50 8.67
C PRO A 72 -0.03 8.02 8.26
N ASP A 73 0.04 9.30 7.87
CA ASP A 73 1.28 9.90 7.35
C ASP A 73 2.44 9.87 8.36
N ASP A 74 2.13 9.76 9.65
CA ASP A 74 3.05 9.70 10.79
C ASP A 74 3.19 8.28 11.40
N ALA A 75 2.60 7.26 10.77
CA ALA A 75 2.69 5.90 11.26
C ALA A 75 4.13 5.36 11.14
N PRO A 76 4.62 4.60 12.13
CA PRO A 76 5.94 3.99 12.06
C PRO A 76 5.99 2.96 10.93
N THR A 77 7.06 3.01 10.14
CA THR A 77 7.44 1.93 9.23
C THR A 77 8.65 1.21 9.79
N ALA A 78 8.62 -0.13 9.75
CA ALA A 78 9.76 -0.94 10.16
C ALA A 78 10.94 -0.84 9.17
N CYS A 79 10.68 -0.34 7.96
CA CYS A 79 11.72 -0.16 6.96
C CYS A 79 12.66 0.98 7.36
N ASP A 80 13.96 0.72 7.24
CA ASP A 80 15.05 1.71 7.36
C ASP A 80 15.24 2.35 8.75
N MET A 81 14.63 1.79 9.82
CA MET A 81 14.83 2.29 11.20
C MET A 81 16.31 2.34 11.58
N THR A 82 16.80 3.50 12.02
CA THR A 82 18.21 3.65 12.39
C THR A 82 18.51 3.02 13.74
N LYS A 83 19.67 2.36 13.87
CA LYS A 83 20.11 1.76 15.14
C LYS A 83 20.26 2.79 16.27
N ASN A 84 20.84 3.94 15.95
CA ASN A 84 21.15 5.03 16.88
C ASN A 84 20.19 6.23 16.67
N PRO A 85 20.18 7.20 17.60
CA PRO A 85 19.43 8.42 17.44
C PRO A 85 19.67 9.11 16.09
N SER A 86 18.60 9.52 15.41
CA SER A 86 18.70 10.11 14.08
C SER A 86 17.77 11.31 13.91
N LYS A 87 18.34 12.42 13.44
CA LYS A 87 17.61 13.60 12.94
C LYS A 87 17.08 13.38 11.51
N THR A 88 17.71 12.47 10.78
CA THR A 88 17.47 12.31 9.34
C THR A 88 16.41 11.25 9.04
N TRP A 89 16.09 10.38 9.98
CA TRP A 89 15.07 9.34 9.82
C TRP A 89 13.74 9.74 10.48
N GLY A 90 12.62 9.42 9.83
CA GLY A 90 11.26 9.72 10.33
C GLY A 90 10.23 9.91 9.22
N ALA A 91 8.97 10.12 9.61
CA ALA A 91 7.87 10.39 8.69
C ALA A 91 8.03 11.75 8.00
N VAL A 92 7.86 11.76 6.68
CA VAL A 92 7.88 12.97 5.86
C VAL A 92 6.46 13.26 5.37
N VAL A 93 5.88 14.34 5.88
CA VAL A 93 4.50 14.72 5.59
C VAL A 93 4.47 15.97 4.73
N THR A 94 3.44 16.08 3.91
CA THR A 94 3.18 17.30 3.15
C THR A 94 2.62 18.37 4.07
N VAL A 95 3.22 19.56 4.03
CA VAL A 95 2.77 20.71 4.84
C VAL A 95 1.44 21.21 4.31
N LYS A 96 0.49 21.43 5.22
CA LYS A 96 -0.81 22.01 4.94
C LYS A 96 -0.93 23.39 5.59
N ASP A 97 -1.64 24.31 4.94
CA ASP A 97 -1.96 25.63 5.50
C ASP A 97 -3.05 25.53 6.59
N THR A 98 -3.40 26.68 7.19
CA THR A 98 -4.44 26.76 8.23
C THR A 98 -5.84 26.34 7.74
N CYS A 99 -6.06 26.30 6.44
CA CYS A 99 -7.30 25.88 5.81
C CYS A 99 -7.26 24.40 5.35
N GLY A 100 -6.14 23.70 5.57
CA GLY A 100 -5.93 22.31 5.17
C GLY A 100 -5.47 22.12 3.73
N ASN A 101 -5.18 23.18 2.98
CA ASN A 101 -4.68 23.08 1.62
C ASN A 101 -3.20 22.75 1.61
N VAL A 102 -2.78 21.97 0.61
CA VAL A 102 -1.41 21.55 0.42
C VAL A 102 -0.52 22.73 -0.01
N MET A 103 0.54 22.98 0.75
CA MET A 103 1.48 24.06 0.47
C MET A 103 2.52 23.64 -0.57
N HIS A 104 2.87 24.59 -1.44
CA HIS A 104 3.92 24.44 -2.45
C HIS A 104 5.03 25.47 -2.20
N ASN A 105 6.26 25.13 -2.56
CA ASN A 105 7.37 26.08 -2.56
C ASN A 105 7.25 27.05 -3.75
N THR A 106 8.17 28.02 -3.83
CA THR A 106 8.23 29.02 -4.92
C THR A 106 8.41 28.43 -6.32
N GLU A 107 8.82 27.16 -6.41
CA GLU A 107 9.03 26.41 -7.67
C GLU A 107 7.83 25.50 -8.01
N GLY A 108 6.74 25.54 -7.23
CA GLY A 108 5.56 24.70 -7.43
C GLY A 108 5.70 23.25 -6.94
N LYS A 109 6.75 22.93 -6.18
CA LYS A 109 6.95 21.60 -5.56
C LYS A 109 6.30 21.54 -4.19
N LEU A 110 5.70 20.39 -3.85
CA LEU A 110 5.11 20.13 -2.54
C LEU A 110 6.09 20.43 -1.40
N LEU A 111 5.67 21.29 -0.48
CA LEU A 111 6.42 21.53 0.75
C LEU A 111 6.26 20.31 1.66
N LYS A 112 7.39 19.75 2.11
CA LYS A 112 7.42 18.58 2.98
C LYS A 112 8.17 18.92 4.25
N THR A 113 7.62 18.47 5.38
CA THR A 113 8.28 18.58 6.68
C THR A 113 8.44 17.20 7.30
N LYS A 114 9.38 17.07 8.22
CA LYS A 114 9.50 15.86 9.04
C LYS A 114 8.71 16.04 10.31
N VAL A 115 7.96 15.01 10.66
CA VAL A 115 7.21 14.95 11.92
C VAL A 115 7.73 13.79 12.75
N CYS A 116 7.55 13.90 14.05
CA CYS A 116 7.75 12.76 14.92
C CYS A 116 6.71 11.68 14.59
N LEU A 117 7.12 10.43 14.66
CA LEU A 117 6.21 9.28 14.51
C LEU A 117 5.24 9.23 15.69
N THR A 118 4.02 8.82 15.41
CA THR A 118 2.99 8.65 16.45
C THR A 118 3.41 7.58 17.46
N ASP A 119 3.23 7.90 18.75
CA ASP A 119 3.53 6.99 19.85
C ASP A 119 2.70 5.70 19.73
N THR A 120 3.34 4.56 19.99
CA THR A 120 2.66 3.25 20.09
C THR A 120 2.47 2.87 21.55
N HIS A 121 1.85 1.72 21.81
CA HIS A 121 1.74 1.15 23.15
C HIS A 121 2.49 -0.18 23.20
N LEU A 122 3.27 -0.39 24.26
CA LEU A 122 3.86 -1.69 24.58
C LEU A 122 2.77 -2.68 25.02
N THR A 123 3.11 -3.96 25.08
CA THR A 123 2.19 -5.03 25.54
C THR A 123 1.66 -4.83 26.96
N ASN A 124 2.40 -4.08 27.80
CA ASN A 124 1.99 -3.70 29.14
C ASN A 124 1.07 -2.45 29.17
N GLY A 125 0.68 -1.91 28.02
CA GLY A 125 -0.17 -0.73 27.88
C GLY A 125 0.54 0.61 28.08
N SER A 126 1.85 0.62 28.38
CA SER A 126 2.60 1.88 28.51
C SER A 126 2.90 2.49 27.13
N PRO A 127 2.84 3.82 27.00
CA PRO A 127 3.17 4.49 25.73
C PRO A 127 4.66 4.34 25.42
N GLN A 128 4.96 4.03 24.16
CA GLN A 128 6.29 3.93 23.59
C GLN A 128 6.48 5.07 22.62
N SER A 129 7.16 6.11 23.08
CA SER A 129 7.45 7.26 22.22
C SER A 129 8.71 7.02 21.39
N PHE A 130 8.61 7.25 20.07
CA PHE A 130 9.72 7.02 19.15
C PHE A 130 10.71 8.19 19.09
N CYS A 131 10.29 9.41 19.43
CA CYS A 131 11.17 10.57 19.39
C CYS A 131 11.48 11.12 20.78
N PHE A 132 12.55 11.89 20.88
CA PHE A 132 12.84 12.62 22.11
C PHE A 132 11.82 13.74 22.35
N PRO A 133 11.37 13.92 23.61
CA PRO A 133 10.41 14.97 23.95
C PRO A 133 11.03 16.35 23.81
N GLU A 134 10.16 17.36 23.85
CA GLU A 134 10.56 18.76 23.94
C GLU A 134 11.42 19.02 25.19
N GLY A 135 12.42 19.88 25.08
CA GLY A 135 13.39 20.16 26.16
C GLY A 135 14.60 19.22 26.20
N HIS A 136 14.66 18.17 25.37
CA HIS A 136 15.86 17.33 25.21
C HIS A 136 16.81 17.91 24.16
N ASP A 137 18.13 17.73 24.30
CA ASP A 137 19.15 18.17 23.31
C ASP A 137 18.89 17.66 21.88
N LYS A 138 18.17 16.54 21.78
CA LYS A 138 17.78 15.86 20.54
C LYS A 138 16.27 15.86 20.31
N ALA A 139 15.54 16.84 20.86
CA ALA A 139 14.09 16.94 20.72
C ALA A 139 13.62 16.71 19.27
N GLY A 140 12.61 15.86 19.09
CA GLY A 140 12.06 15.50 17.78
C GLY A 140 12.90 14.52 16.95
N TRP A 141 14.10 14.14 17.38
CA TRP A 141 14.87 13.09 16.70
C TRP A 141 14.29 11.73 17.04
N PHE A 142 14.36 10.79 16.10
CA PHE A 142 14.11 9.39 16.39
C PHE A 142 15.14 8.88 17.41
N LYS A 143 14.68 8.14 18.43
CA LYS A 143 15.53 7.61 19.52
C LYS A 143 16.51 6.52 19.06
N GLY A 144 16.21 5.84 17.96
CA GLY A 144 17.00 4.72 17.49
C GLY A 144 16.52 3.40 18.09
N MET A 145 16.68 2.31 17.32
CA MET A 145 16.21 0.97 17.70
C MET A 145 16.79 0.48 19.04
N VAL A 146 18.03 0.83 19.37
CA VAL A 146 18.68 0.39 20.63
C VAL A 146 17.95 0.89 21.88
N GLN A 147 17.24 2.01 21.78
CA GLN A 147 16.54 2.61 22.92
C GLN A 147 15.07 2.22 22.98
N ILE A 148 14.46 1.89 21.85
CA ILE A 148 13.02 1.57 21.78
C ILE A 148 12.74 0.07 21.83
N LEU A 149 13.70 -0.81 21.50
CA LEU A 149 13.56 -2.26 21.59
C LEU A 149 14.13 -2.79 22.91
#